data_AF-A0A9E1LAD2-F1
#
_entry.id   AF-A0A9E1LAD2-F1
#
_cell.length_a   1.000
_cell.length_b   1.000
_cell.length_c   1.000
_cell.angle_alpha   90.00
_cell.angle_beta   90.00
_cell.angle_gamma   90.00
#
_symmetry.space_group_name_H-M   'P 1'
#
loop_
_entity.id
_entity.type
_entity.pdbx_description
1 polymer ?
#
loop_
_entity_poly.entity_id
_entity_poly.type
_entity_poly.pdbx_seq_one_letter_code
_entity_poly.pdbx_strand_id
1 'polypeptide(L)'
;KGDAIEGFEDGQVYVMEFWATWCGPCISSMPHLSGLQDKYGDTVKIIGVSSEKELETVTNFLAETNKTDDLLNTERMRYTVTVDPDRSTSRVFMEASGQRGIPTAFIINSDGKVAWIGHPINMDEPLDQVVNGSWDLAAAATEFAEAKAQENAMNELRSIYEAAMKNGDWDEWISAIDSFTEEYGSNPQMNSMKFDALLSGKKDKEAAYAWARTMLAPSWDDPNALNAFAWNLLDRTPEELQDLDFALEVATRASDLSDNENAMILDTLARAYWELGETYKAIAWQQKAVEFAEGDMGESITATLKQYETSLASVTDD
;
A
#
# COMPACT_ATOMS: atom_id res chain seq x y z
N LYS A 1 28.37 24.49 0.73
CA LYS A 1 27.73 25.83 0.86
C LYS A 1 27.34 26.02 2.32
N GLY A 2 27.48 27.23 2.87
CA GLY A 2 27.24 27.49 4.30
C GLY A 2 28.50 27.35 5.14
N ASP A 3 28.38 27.67 6.42
CA ASP A 3 29.47 27.54 7.39
C ASP A 3 29.74 26.07 7.74
N ALA A 4 30.99 25.77 8.12
CA ALA A 4 31.38 24.44 8.53
C ALA A 4 30.68 24.05 9.85
N ILE A 5 30.20 22.80 9.91
CA ILE A 5 29.59 22.23 11.12
C ILE A 5 30.51 21.12 11.60
N GLU A 6 31.23 21.37 12.69
CA GLU A 6 32.26 20.47 13.23
C GLU A 6 31.69 19.42 14.20
N GLY A 7 30.43 19.58 14.63
CA GLY A 7 29.72 18.67 15.51
C GLY A 7 28.32 19.17 15.88
N PHE A 8 27.61 18.37 16.68
CA PHE A 8 26.32 18.76 17.25
C PHE A 8 26.54 19.50 18.57
N GLU A 9 26.14 20.77 18.61
CA GLU A 9 26.24 21.62 19.79
C GLU A 9 25.08 21.32 20.76
N ASP A 10 25.38 21.23 22.05
CA ASP A 10 24.35 21.10 23.09
C ASP A 10 23.39 22.28 23.04
N GLY A 11 22.08 22.01 23.07
CA GLY A 11 21.04 23.03 22.98
C GLY A 11 20.59 23.37 21.55
N GLN A 12 21.27 22.87 20.52
CA GLN A 12 20.96 23.14 19.12
C GLN A 12 20.24 21.94 18.48
N VAL A 13 19.16 22.21 17.73
CA VAL A 13 18.49 21.20 16.90
C VAL A 13 19.12 21.19 15.49
N TYR A 14 19.34 20.00 14.95
CA TYR A 14 19.86 19.80 13.60
C TYR A 14 18.94 18.91 12.78
N VAL A 15 18.95 19.11 11.46
CA VAL A 15 18.35 18.19 10.50
C VAL A 15 19.41 17.75 9.50
N MET A 16 19.67 16.45 9.43
CA MET A 16 20.54 15.84 8.43
C MET A 16 19.67 15.22 7.33
N GLU A 17 19.71 15.77 6.13
CA GLU A 17 18.93 15.29 4.98
C GLU A 17 19.85 14.67 3.93
N PHE A 18 19.57 13.43 3.53
CA PHE A 18 20.36 12.69 2.55
C PHE A 18 19.68 12.71 1.18
N TRP A 19 20.40 13.19 0.17
CA TRP A 19 19.86 13.45 -1.17
C TRP A 19 20.85 13.16 -2.30
N ALA A 20 20.41 13.35 -3.55
CA ALA A 20 21.26 13.34 -4.74
C ALA A 20 20.67 14.18 -5.88
N THR A 21 21.51 14.69 -6.78
CA THR A 21 21.08 15.54 -7.92
C THR A 21 20.13 14.86 -8.91
N TRP A 22 20.12 13.53 -8.97
CA TRP A 22 19.24 12.72 -9.83
C TRP A 22 17.95 12.27 -9.12
N CYS A 23 17.81 12.52 -7.83
CA CYS A 23 16.67 12.07 -7.04
C CYS A 23 15.49 13.04 -7.17
N GLY A 24 14.54 12.73 -8.05
CA GLY A 24 13.34 13.54 -8.27
C GLY A 24 12.58 13.94 -6.99
N PRO A 25 12.24 12.98 -6.10
CA PRO A 25 11.60 13.30 -4.82
C PRO A 25 12.44 14.22 -3.93
N CYS A 26 13.77 14.03 -3.88
CA CYS A 26 14.66 14.90 -3.13
C CYS A 26 14.58 16.35 -3.65
N ILE A 27 14.68 16.54 -4.96
CA ILE A 27 14.57 17.86 -5.61
C ILE A 27 13.22 18.52 -5.27
N SER A 28 12.14 17.75 -5.27
CA SER A 28 10.81 18.25 -4.92
C SER A 28 10.68 18.72 -3.46
N SER A 29 11.50 18.17 -2.55
CA SER A 29 11.51 18.51 -1.13
C SER A 29 12.37 19.74 -0.77
N MET A 30 13.27 20.18 -1.66
CA MET A 30 14.19 21.31 -1.39
C MET A 30 13.49 22.63 -1.04
N PRO A 31 12.38 23.06 -1.70
CA PRO A 31 11.67 24.27 -1.31
C PRO A 31 11.07 24.18 0.10
N HIS A 32 10.59 22.99 0.47
CA HIS A 32 10.05 22.74 1.81
C HIS A 32 11.13 22.82 2.88
N LEU A 33 12.28 22.16 2.67
CA LEU A 33 13.46 22.27 3.55
C LEU A 33 13.93 23.72 3.72
N SER A 34 14.00 24.47 2.62
CA SER A 34 14.34 25.89 2.67
C SER A 34 13.30 26.71 3.46
N GLY A 35 12.01 26.42 3.31
CA GLY A 35 10.94 27.05 4.09
C GLY A 35 11.05 26.75 5.59
N LEU A 36 11.46 25.54 5.97
CA LEU A 36 11.70 25.19 7.38
C LEU A 36 12.96 25.90 7.91
N GLN A 37 14.04 25.96 7.13
CA GLN A 37 15.22 26.75 7.52
C GLN A 37 14.87 28.22 7.73
N ASP A 38 14.03 28.81 6.86
CA ASP A 38 13.54 30.18 7.00
C ASP A 38 12.64 30.36 8.25
N LYS A 39 11.79 29.37 8.54
CA LYS A 39 10.86 29.37 9.71
C LYS A 39 11.61 29.36 11.04
N TYR A 40 12.60 28.48 11.20
CA TYR A 40 13.28 28.29 12.50
C TYR A 40 14.52 29.15 12.67
N GLY A 41 15.07 29.71 11.59
CA GLY A 41 16.30 30.50 11.62
C GLY A 41 17.43 29.73 12.30
N ASP A 42 18.12 30.39 13.24
CA ASP A 42 19.25 29.78 13.95
C ASP A 42 18.84 28.67 14.94
N THR A 43 17.55 28.51 15.24
CA THR A 43 17.06 27.47 16.17
C THR A 43 17.23 26.06 15.60
N VAL A 44 17.23 25.93 14.27
CA VAL A 44 17.42 24.66 13.57
C VAL A 44 18.45 24.84 12.46
N LYS A 45 19.47 23.97 12.44
CA LYS A 45 20.45 23.92 11.34
C LYS A 45 20.13 22.74 10.42
N ILE A 46 19.68 23.03 9.19
CA ILE A 46 19.41 22.01 8.17
C ILE A 46 20.64 21.80 7.29
N ILE A 47 21.01 20.54 7.08
CA ILE A 47 22.21 20.11 6.37
C ILE A 47 21.82 19.06 5.33
N GLY A 48 21.89 19.43 4.05
CA GLY A 48 21.75 18.50 2.93
C GLY A 48 23.09 17.81 2.62
N VAL A 49 23.11 16.49 2.67
CA VAL A 49 24.27 15.62 2.45
C VAL A 49 24.07 14.81 1.17
N SER A 50 24.95 15.00 0.18
CA SER A 50 24.99 14.17 -1.03
C SER A 50 26.20 13.23 -1.01
N SER A 51 25.99 11.95 -1.30
CA SER A 51 27.09 10.97 -1.46
C SER A 51 27.71 10.96 -2.86
N GLU A 52 27.48 11.99 -3.68
CA GLU A 52 28.08 12.09 -4.99
C GLU A 52 29.60 12.24 -4.89
N LYS A 53 30.32 11.46 -5.70
CA LYS A 53 31.78 11.36 -5.64
C LYS A 53 32.46 12.66 -6.06
N GLU A 54 31.94 13.28 -7.11
CA GLU A 54 32.51 14.49 -7.69
C GLU A 54 31.78 15.71 -7.13
N LEU A 55 32.52 16.58 -6.43
CA LEU A 55 31.99 17.84 -5.92
C LEU A 55 31.34 18.68 -7.04
N GLU A 56 31.92 18.61 -8.25
CA GLU A 56 31.44 19.32 -9.42
C GLU A 56 29.99 18.96 -9.78
N THR A 57 29.55 17.72 -9.56
CA THR A 57 28.17 17.31 -9.86
C THR A 57 27.17 18.10 -9.03
N VAL A 58 27.44 18.24 -7.73
CA VAL A 58 26.60 19.01 -6.81
C VAL A 58 26.70 20.50 -7.09
N THR A 59 27.91 21.04 -7.31
CA THR A 59 28.06 22.48 -7.57
C THR A 59 27.44 22.92 -8.90
N ASN A 60 27.51 22.08 -9.94
CA ASN A 60 26.89 22.36 -11.24
C ASN A 60 25.36 22.34 -11.11
N PHE A 61 24.80 21.33 -10.42
CA PHE A 61 23.37 21.28 -10.14
C PHE A 61 22.89 22.54 -9.40
N LEU A 62 23.61 22.98 -8.36
CA LEU A 62 23.28 24.21 -7.64
C LEU A 62 23.37 25.46 -8.54
N ALA A 63 24.31 25.50 -9.48
CA ALA A 63 24.44 26.62 -10.41
C ALA A 63 23.36 26.63 -11.51
N GLU A 64 22.90 25.47 -11.97
CA GLU A 64 21.87 25.32 -13.02
C GLU A 64 20.46 25.54 -12.49
N THR A 65 20.16 25.02 -11.30
CA THR A 65 18.87 25.19 -10.63
C THR A 65 18.58 26.66 -10.29
N ASN A 66 19.61 27.48 -10.12
CA ASN A 66 19.48 28.93 -9.91
C ASN A 66 19.19 29.73 -11.21
N LYS A 67 19.17 29.10 -12.40
CA LYS A 67 19.00 29.79 -13.69
C LYS A 67 17.63 29.60 -14.35
N THR A 68 16.81 28.66 -13.88
CA THR A 68 15.74 28.07 -14.72
C THR A 68 14.32 28.24 -14.17
N ASP A 69 14.09 29.02 -13.11
CA ASP A 69 12.77 29.07 -12.46
C ASP A 69 12.28 30.50 -12.20
N ASP A 70 11.59 31.09 -13.18
CA ASP A 70 10.95 32.42 -13.10
C ASP A 70 9.74 32.44 -12.14
N LEU A 71 9.31 31.29 -11.60
CA LEU A 71 8.22 31.18 -10.63
C LEU A 71 8.70 30.90 -9.18
N LEU A 72 10.01 30.73 -8.95
CA LEU A 72 10.61 30.45 -7.64
C LEU A 72 11.97 31.14 -7.50
N ASN A 73 12.01 32.47 -7.63
CA ASN A 73 13.21 33.30 -7.64
C ASN A 73 13.89 33.43 -6.25
N THR A 74 14.20 32.30 -5.62
CA THR A 74 14.96 32.16 -4.36
C THR A 74 15.74 30.85 -4.44
N GLU A 75 17.04 30.85 -4.10
CA GLU A 75 17.91 29.68 -4.10
C GLU A 75 17.15 28.43 -3.59
N ARG A 76 17.06 27.34 -4.38
CA ARG A 76 16.24 26.16 -4.01
C ARG A 76 16.71 25.47 -2.73
N MET A 77 17.97 25.69 -2.35
CA MET A 77 18.58 25.16 -1.12
C MET A 77 19.14 26.33 -0.29
N ARG A 78 18.29 27.00 0.49
CA ARG A 78 18.67 28.08 1.45
C ARG A 78 19.18 27.54 2.79
N TYR A 79 19.76 26.36 2.77
CA TYR A 79 20.33 25.68 3.94
C TYR A 79 21.73 25.19 3.61
N THR A 80 22.42 24.63 4.61
CA THR A 80 23.80 24.13 4.45
C THR A 80 23.80 22.91 3.54
N VAL A 81 24.78 22.83 2.63
CA VAL A 81 24.93 21.70 1.70
C VAL A 81 26.37 21.21 1.71
N THR A 82 26.53 19.90 1.91
CA THR A 82 27.82 19.21 1.95
C THR A 82 27.81 17.94 1.09
N VAL A 83 29.00 17.41 0.82
CA VAL A 83 29.22 16.16 0.11
C VAL A 83 29.89 15.13 1.01
N ASP A 84 29.51 13.87 0.86
CA ASP A 84 29.96 12.69 1.60
C ASP A 84 30.48 11.62 0.62
N PRO A 85 31.55 11.91 -0.15
CA PRO A 85 32.00 11.05 -1.25
C PRO A 85 32.54 9.70 -0.78
N ASP A 86 33.02 9.60 0.46
CA ASP A 86 33.49 8.35 1.08
C ASP A 86 32.38 7.58 1.81
N ARG A 87 31.17 8.16 1.84
CA ARG A 87 29.97 7.62 2.49
C ARG A 87 30.10 7.42 4.00
N SER A 88 31.07 8.09 4.64
CA SER A 88 31.30 7.95 6.08
C SER A 88 30.11 8.45 6.89
N THR A 89 29.53 9.59 6.51
CA THR A 89 28.33 10.14 7.15
C THR A 89 27.12 9.25 6.89
N SER A 90 26.95 8.81 5.65
CA SER A 90 25.85 7.93 5.25
C SER A 90 25.91 6.58 5.96
N ARG A 91 27.10 6.05 6.27
CA ARG A 91 27.24 4.81 7.06
C ARG A 91 26.72 4.98 8.49
N VAL A 92 27.06 6.09 9.13
CA VAL A 92 26.69 6.34 10.54
C VAL A 92 25.20 6.66 10.70
N PHE A 93 24.58 7.31 9.71
CA PHE A 93 23.16 7.65 9.75
C PHE A 93 22.30 6.60 9.05
N MET A 94 22.47 6.44 7.73
CA MET A 94 21.59 5.62 6.91
C MET A 94 21.78 4.13 7.20
N GLU A 95 23.01 3.60 7.09
CA GLU A 95 23.25 2.17 7.26
C GLU A 95 22.98 1.71 8.69
N ALA A 96 23.43 2.47 9.69
CA ALA A 96 23.22 2.14 11.11
C ALA A 96 21.74 2.13 11.53
N SER A 97 20.89 2.94 10.87
CA SER A 97 19.43 2.96 11.11
C SER A 97 18.65 2.05 10.14
N GLY A 98 19.34 1.30 9.29
CA GLY A 98 18.72 0.42 8.29
C GLY A 98 17.98 1.16 7.18
N GLN A 99 18.28 2.45 6.96
CA GLN A 99 17.72 3.25 5.87
C GLN A 99 18.47 2.99 4.57
N ARG A 100 17.71 2.71 3.50
CA ARG A 100 18.26 2.26 2.21
C ARG A 100 17.87 3.15 1.03
N GLY A 101 17.09 4.20 1.27
CA GLY A 101 16.55 5.07 0.22
C GLY A 101 16.69 6.56 0.54
N ILE A 102 16.71 7.38 -0.51
CA ILE A 102 16.66 8.83 -0.41
C ILE A 102 15.36 9.36 -1.06
N PRO A 103 14.83 10.50 -0.61
CA PRO A 103 15.35 11.32 0.49
C PRO A 103 15.04 10.70 1.87
N THR A 104 15.97 10.89 2.81
CA THR A 104 15.77 10.55 4.22
C THR A 104 16.33 11.68 5.07
N ALA A 105 15.53 12.17 6.02
CA ALA A 105 15.95 13.16 7.01
C ALA A 105 16.03 12.53 8.41
N PHE A 106 16.98 13.04 9.18
CA PHE A 106 17.16 12.74 10.60
C PHE A 106 17.02 14.05 11.35
N ILE A 107 16.13 14.09 12.35
CA ILE A 107 16.09 15.20 13.31
C ILE A 107 16.97 14.81 14.49
N ILE A 108 17.94 15.65 14.81
CA ILE A 108 18.80 15.52 15.97
C ILE A 108 18.34 16.56 16.99
N ASN A 109 17.93 16.10 18.17
CA ASN A 109 17.46 16.98 19.24
C ASN A 109 18.61 17.76 19.89
N SER A 110 18.25 18.67 20.80
CA SER A 110 19.19 19.50 21.56
C SER A 110 20.18 18.74 22.44
N ASP A 111 19.96 17.43 22.68
CA ASP A 111 20.87 16.56 23.43
C ASP A 111 21.81 15.76 22.51
N GLY A 112 21.80 16.04 21.20
CA GLY A 112 22.60 15.33 20.21
C GLY A 112 22.08 13.92 19.86
N LYS A 113 20.83 13.59 20.20
CA LYS A 113 20.22 12.28 19.90
C LYS A 113 19.33 12.37 18.67
N VAL A 114 19.32 11.31 17.86
CA VAL A 114 18.36 11.16 16.76
C VAL A 114 16.96 11.00 17.35
N ALA A 115 16.12 12.00 17.15
CA ALA A 115 14.75 12.05 17.63
C ALA A 115 13.76 11.46 16.63
N TRP A 116 14.05 11.57 15.34
CA TRP A 116 13.15 11.14 14.28
C TRP A 116 13.92 10.80 13.00
N ILE A 117 13.41 9.85 12.23
CA ILE A 117 13.95 9.40 10.94
C ILE A 117 12.78 9.23 9.97
N GLY A 118 12.83 9.84 8.79
CA GLY A 118 11.78 9.65 7.78
C GLY A 118 11.94 10.52 6.54
N HIS A 119 10.88 10.60 5.72
CA HIS A 119 10.88 11.41 4.51
C HIS A 119 10.75 12.91 4.86
N PRO A 120 11.59 13.82 4.32
CA PRO A 120 11.61 15.24 4.72
C PRO A 120 10.26 15.95 4.71
N ILE A 121 9.37 15.62 3.77
CA ILE A 121 8.03 16.23 3.67
C ILE A 121 7.11 15.96 4.88
N ASN A 122 7.42 14.94 5.69
CA ASN A 122 6.62 14.52 6.83
C ASN A 122 7.20 14.98 8.16
N MET A 123 8.21 15.87 8.14
CA MET A 123 8.99 16.18 9.34
C MET A 123 8.50 17.40 10.11
N ASP A 124 7.52 18.16 9.61
CA ASP A 124 7.06 19.42 10.22
C ASP A 124 6.61 19.26 11.67
N GLU A 125 5.70 18.32 11.92
CA GLU A 125 5.20 18.07 13.27
C GLU A 125 6.29 17.49 14.19
N PRO A 126 7.06 16.46 13.79
CA PRO A 126 8.20 16.01 14.58
C PRO A 126 9.22 17.11 14.89
N LEU A 127 9.55 17.96 13.93
CA LEU A 127 10.51 19.04 14.10
C LEU A 127 9.97 20.11 15.04
N ASP A 128 8.69 20.52 14.90
CA ASP A 128 8.04 21.44 15.83
C ASP A 128 8.07 20.90 17.27
N GLN A 129 7.73 19.62 17.45
CA GLN A 129 7.72 18.97 18.76
C GLN A 129 9.12 18.83 19.36
N VAL A 130 10.14 18.53 18.55
CA VAL A 130 11.54 18.49 19.01
C VAL A 130 12.01 19.88 19.42
N VAL A 131 11.73 20.91 18.61
CA VAL A 131 12.13 22.30 18.90
C VAL A 131 11.44 22.82 20.17
N ASN A 132 10.17 22.51 20.38
CA ASN A 132 9.41 22.99 21.55
C ASN A 132 9.54 22.08 22.80
N GLY A 133 10.27 20.96 22.68
CA GLY A 133 10.54 20.03 23.78
C GLY A 133 9.38 19.10 24.16
N SER A 134 8.33 19.01 23.34
CA SER A 134 7.20 18.08 23.57
C SER A 134 7.41 16.69 22.95
N TRP A 135 8.47 16.49 22.16
CA TRP A 135 8.78 15.20 21.54
C TRP A 135 9.10 14.12 22.59
N ASP A 136 8.35 13.02 22.55
CA ASP A 136 8.65 11.83 23.36
C ASP A 136 9.66 10.94 22.62
N LEU A 137 10.94 11.12 22.95
CA LEU A 137 12.03 10.34 22.36
C LEU A 137 11.89 8.82 22.61
N ALA A 138 11.36 8.42 23.77
CA ALA A 138 11.24 7.01 24.10
C ALA A 138 10.13 6.35 23.28
N ALA A 139 8.97 7.01 23.20
CA ALA A 139 7.87 6.55 22.35
C ALA A 139 8.28 6.48 20.87
N ALA A 140 8.95 7.53 20.36
CA ALA A 140 9.42 7.56 18.98
C ALA A 140 10.44 6.44 18.67
N ALA A 141 11.33 6.12 19.62
CA ALA A 141 12.27 5.02 19.45
C ALA A 141 11.57 3.66 19.40
N THR A 142 10.53 3.46 20.24
CA THR A 142 9.70 2.25 20.20
C THR A 142 8.95 2.14 18.87
N GLU A 143 8.25 3.19 18.45
CA GLU A 143 7.50 3.22 17.19
C GLU A 143 8.41 2.94 15.99
N PHE A 144 9.59 3.56 15.94
CA PHE A 144 10.56 3.30 14.88
C PHE A 144 11.03 1.84 14.87
N ALA A 145 11.31 1.26 16.03
CA ALA A 145 11.73 -0.13 16.13
C ALA A 145 10.64 -1.10 15.65
N GLU A 146 9.39 -0.86 16.04
CA GLU A 146 8.22 -1.64 15.59
C GLU A 146 8.02 -1.51 14.08
N ALA A 147 8.07 -0.30 13.53
CA ALA A 147 7.96 -0.07 12.09
C ALA A 147 9.08 -0.76 11.30
N LYS A 148 10.33 -0.72 11.78
CA LYS A 148 11.45 -1.43 11.14
C LYS A 148 11.31 -2.94 11.26
N ALA A 149 10.82 -3.47 12.38
CA ALA A 149 10.54 -4.89 12.53
C ALA A 149 9.51 -5.35 11.50
N GLN A 150 8.39 -4.62 11.37
CA GLN A 150 7.35 -4.91 10.40
C GLN A 150 7.85 -4.79 8.95
N GLU A 151 8.64 -3.75 8.62
CA GLU A 151 9.25 -3.61 7.29
C GLU A 151 10.16 -4.79 6.96
N ASN A 152 10.98 -5.23 7.91
CA ASN A 152 11.87 -6.38 7.72
C ASN A 152 11.06 -7.67 7.54
N ALA A 153 10.01 -7.89 8.34
CA ALA A 153 9.11 -9.02 8.19
C ALA A 153 8.42 -9.02 6.81
N MET A 154 7.97 -7.86 6.32
CA MET A 154 7.42 -7.73 4.97
C MET A 154 8.44 -8.04 3.87
N ASN A 155 9.71 -7.64 4.05
CA ASN A 155 10.77 -7.95 3.12
C ASN A 155 11.11 -9.45 3.08
N GLU A 156 11.11 -10.10 4.24
CA GLU A 156 11.26 -11.55 4.36
C GLU A 156 10.09 -12.29 3.71
N LEU A 157 8.86 -11.84 3.99
CA LEU A 157 7.64 -12.34 3.39
C LEU A 157 7.72 -12.29 1.86
N ARG A 158 8.19 -11.17 1.28
CA ARG A 158 8.43 -11.06 -0.18
C ARG A 158 9.44 -12.10 -0.68
N SER A 159 10.53 -12.34 0.04
CA SER A 159 11.52 -13.36 -0.34
C SER A 159 10.93 -14.76 -0.34
N ILE A 160 10.09 -15.10 0.66
CA ILE A 160 9.41 -16.39 0.75
C ILE A 160 8.40 -16.53 -0.40
N TYR A 161 7.63 -15.48 -0.70
CA TYR A 161 6.73 -15.47 -1.85
C TYR A 161 7.46 -15.72 -3.18
N GLU A 162 8.59 -15.04 -3.41
CA GLU A 162 9.41 -15.25 -4.61
C GLU A 162 9.91 -16.70 -4.71
N ALA A 163 10.28 -17.32 -3.58
CA ALA A 163 10.67 -18.73 -3.53
C ALA A 163 9.47 -19.67 -3.81
N ALA A 164 8.31 -19.39 -3.24
CA ALA A 164 7.08 -20.15 -3.47
C ALA A 164 6.65 -20.11 -4.94
N MET A 165 6.68 -18.93 -5.57
CA MET A 165 6.40 -18.77 -7.00
C MET A 165 7.36 -19.58 -7.88
N LYS A 166 8.63 -19.66 -7.49
CA LYS A 166 9.66 -20.35 -8.27
C LYS A 166 9.63 -21.87 -8.09
N ASN A 167 9.43 -22.34 -6.87
CA ASN A 167 9.65 -23.73 -6.48
C ASN A 167 8.35 -24.46 -6.11
N GLY A 168 7.22 -23.76 -6.00
CA GLY A 168 5.93 -24.30 -5.56
C GLY A 168 5.82 -24.52 -4.05
N ASP A 169 6.68 -23.90 -3.24
CA ASP A 169 6.68 -24.05 -1.77
C ASP A 169 5.61 -23.18 -1.11
N TRP A 170 4.36 -23.53 -1.35
CA TRP A 170 3.20 -22.79 -0.84
C TRP A 170 2.96 -23.00 0.65
N ASP A 171 3.46 -24.08 1.23
CA ASP A 171 3.33 -24.36 2.67
C ASP A 171 4.18 -23.40 3.50
N GLU A 172 5.43 -23.16 3.10
CA GLU A 172 6.28 -22.16 3.74
C GLU A 172 5.66 -20.76 3.60
N TRP A 173 5.14 -20.43 2.42
CA TRP A 173 4.46 -19.15 2.18
C TRP A 173 3.24 -18.93 3.08
N ILE A 174 2.36 -19.93 3.17
CA ILE A 174 1.16 -19.84 4.02
C ILE A 174 1.55 -19.72 5.50
N SER A 175 2.55 -20.48 5.95
CA SER A 175 3.06 -20.39 7.33
C SER A 175 3.67 -19.02 7.63
N ALA A 176 4.34 -18.41 6.65
CA ALA A 176 4.89 -17.08 6.78
C ALA A 176 3.80 -16.00 6.89
N ILE A 177 2.73 -16.11 6.08
CA ILE A 177 1.55 -15.24 6.23
C ILE A 177 0.96 -15.40 7.63
N ASP A 178 0.75 -16.64 8.09
CA ASP A 178 0.13 -16.88 9.39
C ASP A 178 0.92 -16.25 10.53
N SER A 179 2.24 -16.45 10.53
CA SER A 179 3.15 -15.83 11.51
C SER A 179 3.10 -14.30 11.44
N PHE A 180 3.12 -13.73 10.22
CA PHE A 180 3.00 -12.28 10.03
C PHE A 180 1.67 -11.74 10.57
N THR A 181 0.56 -12.42 10.29
CA THR A 181 -0.77 -11.97 10.76
C THR A 181 -0.97 -12.13 12.25
N GLU A 182 -0.31 -13.11 12.89
CA GLU A 182 -0.32 -13.27 14.34
C GLU A 182 0.43 -12.13 15.03
N GLU A 183 1.57 -11.72 14.47
CA GLU A 183 2.42 -10.67 15.05
C GLU A 183 1.91 -9.24 14.75
N TYR A 184 1.55 -8.97 13.50
CA TYR A 184 1.22 -7.61 13.02
C TYR A 184 -0.27 -7.38 12.75
N GLY A 185 -1.10 -8.40 12.96
CA GLY A 185 -2.53 -8.37 12.69
C GLY A 185 -2.91 -8.74 11.26
N SER A 186 -4.13 -9.23 11.10
CA SER A 186 -4.72 -9.54 9.79
C SER A 186 -5.07 -8.26 9.03
N ASN A 187 -4.80 -8.26 7.72
CA ASN A 187 -5.25 -7.23 6.81
C ASN A 187 -5.77 -7.86 5.50
N PRO A 188 -6.57 -7.14 4.69
CA PRO A 188 -7.16 -7.70 3.47
C PRO A 188 -6.15 -8.26 2.48
N GLN A 189 -4.96 -7.65 2.37
CA GLN A 189 -3.91 -8.11 1.46
C GLN A 189 -3.37 -9.48 1.88
N MET A 190 -3.05 -9.68 3.15
CA MET A 190 -2.57 -10.96 3.68
C MET A 190 -3.62 -12.06 3.51
N ASN A 191 -4.88 -11.71 3.77
CA ASN A 191 -6.01 -12.63 3.65
C ASN A 191 -6.17 -13.13 2.20
N SER A 192 -6.15 -12.21 1.22
CA SER A 192 -6.19 -12.56 -0.20
C SER A 192 -4.97 -13.37 -0.64
N MET A 193 -3.77 -12.99 -0.20
CA MET A 193 -2.54 -13.73 -0.52
C MET A 193 -2.57 -15.18 -0.03
N LYS A 194 -3.11 -15.44 1.17
CA LYS A 194 -3.29 -16.79 1.69
C LYS A 194 -4.35 -17.57 0.92
N PHE A 195 -5.46 -16.92 0.56
CA PHE A 195 -6.49 -17.53 -0.27
C PHE A 195 -5.93 -17.98 -1.63
N ASP A 196 -5.21 -17.10 -2.33
CA ASP A 196 -4.61 -17.40 -3.64
C ASP A 196 -3.56 -18.51 -3.54
N ALA A 197 -2.78 -18.53 -2.46
CA ALA A 197 -1.82 -19.60 -2.19
C ALA A 197 -2.49 -20.96 -2.02
N LEU A 198 -3.60 -21.02 -1.28
CA LEU A 198 -4.38 -22.25 -1.11
C LEU A 198 -5.04 -22.67 -2.42
N LEU A 199 -5.69 -21.72 -3.10
CA LEU A 199 -6.54 -22.01 -4.26
C LEU A 199 -5.73 -22.27 -5.53
N SER A 200 -4.85 -21.35 -5.92
CA SER A 200 -4.07 -21.47 -7.16
C SER A 200 -2.73 -22.14 -6.94
N GLY A 201 -2.08 -21.86 -5.81
CA GLY A 201 -0.78 -22.44 -5.48
C GLY A 201 -0.86 -23.93 -5.17
N LYS A 202 -1.55 -24.27 -4.07
CA LYS A 202 -1.73 -25.65 -3.61
C LYS A 202 -2.79 -26.41 -4.39
N LYS A 203 -3.68 -25.71 -5.10
CA LYS A 203 -4.88 -26.30 -5.73
C LYS A 203 -5.77 -27.04 -4.71
N ASP A 204 -5.77 -26.53 -3.48
CA ASP A 204 -6.54 -27.07 -2.36
C ASP A 204 -7.81 -26.23 -2.19
N LYS A 205 -8.85 -26.59 -2.95
CA LYS A 205 -10.13 -25.88 -2.93
C LYS A 205 -10.78 -25.92 -1.56
N GLU A 206 -10.73 -27.06 -0.87
CA GLU A 206 -11.37 -27.23 0.44
C GLU A 206 -10.75 -26.27 1.46
N ALA A 207 -9.42 -26.23 1.55
CA ALA A 207 -8.74 -25.31 2.46
C ALA A 207 -8.93 -23.84 2.05
N ALA A 208 -8.89 -23.53 0.74
CA ALA A 208 -9.10 -22.17 0.25
C ALA A 208 -10.49 -21.63 0.63
N TYR A 209 -11.55 -22.42 0.43
CA TYR A 209 -12.91 -21.97 0.73
C TYR A 209 -13.25 -22.03 2.22
N ALA A 210 -12.62 -22.92 3.00
CA ALA A 210 -12.66 -22.84 4.45
C ALA A 210 -12.03 -21.51 4.95
N TRP A 211 -10.91 -21.10 4.35
CA TRP A 211 -10.30 -19.80 4.63
C TRP A 211 -11.20 -18.64 4.18
N ALA A 212 -11.80 -18.71 2.99
CA ALA A 212 -12.73 -17.68 2.53
C ALA A 212 -13.93 -17.46 3.45
N ARG A 213 -14.49 -18.53 4.02
CA ARG A 213 -15.54 -18.42 5.05
C ARG A 213 -15.06 -17.67 6.28
N THR A 214 -13.82 -17.90 6.70
CA THR A 214 -13.20 -17.16 7.81
C THR A 214 -13.02 -15.69 7.47
N MET A 215 -12.57 -15.38 6.24
CA MET A 215 -12.40 -14.00 5.75
C MET A 215 -13.72 -13.24 5.67
N LEU A 216 -14.81 -13.90 5.27
CA LEU A 216 -16.12 -13.29 5.10
C LEU A 216 -16.93 -13.17 6.39
N ALA A 217 -16.59 -13.94 7.44
CA ALA A 217 -17.36 -13.95 8.69
C ALA A 217 -17.61 -12.54 9.30
N PRO A 218 -16.63 -11.61 9.32
CA PRO A 218 -16.87 -10.25 9.82
C PRO A 218 -17.82 -9.41 8.95
N SER A 219 -17.98 -9.77 7.67
CA SER A 219 -18.80 -9.05 6.68
C SER A 219 -20.00 -9.89 6.21
N TRP A 220 -20.39 -10.91 6.97
CA TRP A 220 -21.48 -11.83 6.59
C TRP A 220 -22.88 -11.19 6.57
N ASP A 221 -22.97 -9.98 7.12
CA ASP A 221 -24.18 -9.15 7.13
C ASP A 221 -24.04 -7.90 6.24
N ASP A 222 -23.01 -7.81 5.40
CA ASP A 222 -22.84 -6.74 4.41
C ASP A 222 -23.17 -7.26 2.99
N PRO A 223 -24.34 -6.89 2.42
CA PRO A 223 -24.75 -7.37 1.11
C PRO A 223 -23.80 -6.96 -0.02
N ASN A 224 -23.14 -5.80 0.08
CA ASN A 224 -22.22 -5.33 -0.97
C ASN A 224 -20.90 -6.10 -0.93
N ALA A 225 -20.38 -6.38 0.28
CA ALA A 225 -19.17 -7.16 0.44
C ALA A 225 -19.35 -8.60 -0.06
N LEU A 226 -20.48 -9.22 0.28
CA LEU A 226 -20.83 -10.57 -0.17
C LEU A 226 -21.03 -10.62 -1.69
N ASN A 227 -21.75 -9.64 -2.25
CA ASN A 227 -21.93 -9.54 -3.70
C ASN A 227 -20.60 -9.40 -4.43
N ALA A 228 -19.71 -8.51 -3.95
CA ALA A 228 -18.39 -8.33 -4.54
C ALA A 228 -17.57 -9.62 -4.50
N PHE A 229 -17.63 -10.39 -3.40
CA PHE A 229 -16.95 -11.67 -3.30
C PHE A 229 -17.49 -12.68 -4.32
N ALA A 230 -18.82 -12.88 -4.35
CA ALA A 230 -19.46 -13.83 -5.26
C ALA A 230 -19.20 -13.48 -6.73
N TRP A 231 -19.27 -12.19 -7.09
CA TRP A 231 -18.94 -11.73 -8.43
C TRP A 231 -17.49 -12.04 -8.81
N ASN A 232 -16.51 -11.68 -7.95
CA ASN A 232 -15.10 -11.96 -8.24
C ASN A 232 -14.82 -13.46 -8.38
N LEU A 233 -15.49 -14.29 -7.58
CA LEU A 233 -15.38 -15.74 -7.67
C LEU A 233 -15.86 -16.25 -9.04
N LEU A 234 -17.04 -15.83 -9.49
CA LEU A 234 -17.63 -16.28 -10.76
C LEU A 234 -16.92 -15.68 -11.98
N ASP A 235 -16.26 -14.53 -11.83
CA ASP A 235 -15.69 -13.75 -12.93
C ASP A 235 -14.18 -13.91 -13.11
N ARG A 236 -13.43 -13.95 -12.01
CA ARG A 236 -11.95 -13.89 -12.04
C ARG A 236 -11.28 -15.20 -11.68
N THR A 237 -11.98 -16.12 -11.00
CA THR A 237 -11.43 -17.42 -10.65
C THR A 237 -11.54 -18.38 -11.85
N PRO A 238 -10.47 -19.10 -12.22
CA PRO A 238 -10.54 -20.14 -13.25
C PRO A 238 -11.64 -21.17 -12.94
N GLU A 239 -12.38 -21.59 -13.96
CA GLU A 239 -13.56 -22.47 -13.84
C GLU A 239 -13.26 -23.72 -13.00
N GLU A 240 -12.10 -24.35 -13.20
CA GLU A 240 -11.70 -25.55 -12.45
C GLU A 240 -11.49 -25.30 -10.94
N LEU A 241 -11.22 -24.06 -10.55
CA LEU A 241 -11.00 -23.64 -9.17
C LEU A 241 -12.25 -23.03 -8.51
N GLN A 242 -13.30 -22.73 -9.26
CA GLN A 242 -14.54 -22.15 -8.71
C GLN A 242 -15.26 -23.13 -7.78
N ASP A 243 -15.79 -22.64 -6.67
CA ASP A 243 -16.78 -23.34 -5.83
C ASP A 243 -18.14 -22.67 -6.04
N LEU A 244 -18.88 -23.19 -7.01
CA LEU A 244 -20.17 -22.64 -7.45
C LEU A 244 -21.24 -22.74 -6.36
N ASP A 245 -21.21 -23.78 -5.53
CA ASP A 245 -22.13 -23.93 -4.40
C ASP A 245 -21.87 -22.82 -3.37
N PHE A 246 -20.61 -22.54 -3.08
CA PHE A 246 -20.25 -21.42 -2.20
C PHE A 246 -20.57 -20.06 -2.83
N ALA A 247 -20.37 -19.89 -4.14
CA ALA A 247 -20.78 -18.68 -4.87
C ALA A 247 -22.28 -18.42 -4.69
N LEU A 248 -23.09 -19.47 -4.87
CA LEU A 248 -24.53 -19.42 -4.71
C LEU A 248 -24.93 -19.10 -3.27
N GLU A 249 -24.30 -19.73 -2.28
CA GLU A 249 -24.52 -19.45 -0.86
C GLU A 249 -24.31 -17.97 -0.53
N VAL A 250 -23.17 -17.42 -0.94
CA VAL A 250 -22.78 -16.03 -0.70
C VAL A 250 -23.71 -15.05 -1.43
N ALA A 251 -24.00 -15.30 -2.71
CA ALA A 251 -24.90 -14.46 -3.51
C ALA A 251 -26.34 -14.49 -2.98
N THR A 252 -26.82 -15.65 -2.53
CA THR A 252 -28.15 -15.79 -1.91
C THR A 252 -28.23 -14.96 -0.63
N ARG A 253 -27.21 -15.06 0.24
CA ARG A 253 -27.15 -14.26 1.47
C ARG A 253 -27.15 -12.75 1.18
N ALA A 254 -26.38 -12.32 0.18
CA ALA A 254 -26.37 -10.92 -0.26
C ALA A 254 -27.76 -10.47 -0.73
N SER A 255 -28.44 -11.30 -1.52
CA SER A 255 -29.77 -11.02 -2.03
C SER A 255 -30.79 -10.89 -0.90
N ASP A 256 -30.79 -11.83 0.05
CA ASP A 256 -31.68 -11.82 1.22
C ASP A 256 -31.49 -10.56 2.08
N LEU A 257 -30.24 -10.13 2.30
CA LEU A 257 -29.92 -8.91 3.06
C LEU A 257 -30.34 -7.61 2.34
N SER A 258 -30.56 -7.68 1.03
CA SER A 258 -31.03 -6.57 0.20
C SER A 258 -32.53 -6.61 -0.08
N ASP A 259 -33.27 -7.43 0.67
CA ASP A 259 -34.70 -7.70 0.47
C ASP A 259 -35.05 -8.20 -0.95
N ASN A 260 -34.03 -8.69 -1.67
CA ASN A 260 -34.09 -9.04 -3.09
C ASN A 260 -34.53 -7.87 -4.00
N GLU A 261 -34.08 -6.65 -3.72
CA GLU A 261 -34.43 -5.42 -4.46
C GLU A 261 -33.21 -4.72 -5.09
N ASN A 262 -32.01 -5.31 -4.99
CA ASN A 262 -30.80 -4.75 -5.60
C ASN A 262 -30.44 -5.46 -6.91
N ALA A 263 -30.57 -4.75 -8.04
CA ALA A 263 -30.33 -5.30 -9.36
C ALA A 263 -28.96 -5.96 -9.55
N MET A 264 -27.87 -5.37 -9.04
CA MET A 264 -26.52 -5.95 -9.17
C MET A 264 -26.37 -7.26 -8.40
N ILE A 265 -27.01 -7.34 -7.23
CA ILE A 265 -26.97 -8.53 -6.38
C ILE A 265 -27.79 -9.66 -7.00
N LEU A 266 -28.96 -9.31 -7.53
CA LEU A 266 -29.82 -10.25 -8.25
C LEU A 266 -29.17 -10.78 -9.52
N ASP A 267 -28.45 -9.94 -10.27
CA ASP A 267 -27.66 -10.34 -11.44
C ASP A 267 -26.53 -11.33 -11.06
N THR A 268 -25.84 -11.08 -9.95
CA THR A 268 -24.81 -12.00 -9.43
C THR A 268 -25.42 -13.34 -8.97
N LEU A 269 -26.57 -13.32 -8.31
CA LEU A 269 -27.30 -14.53 -7.92
C LEU A 269 -27.78 -15.32 -9.14
N ALA A 270 -28.30 -14.64 -10.15
CA ALA A 270 -28.70 -15.25 -11.41
C ALA A 270 -27.51 -15.89 -12.12
N ARG A 271 -26.35 -15.23 -12.15
CA ARG A 271 -25.10 -15.78 -12.69
C ARG A 271 -24.67 -17.03 -11.92
N ALA A 272 -24.75 -17.05 -10.59
CA ALA A 272 -24.42 -18.25 -9.81
C ALA A 272 -25.29 -19.46 -10.20
N TYR A 273 -26.61 -19.26 -10.35
CA TYR A 273 -27.49 -20.31 -10.86
C TYR A 273 -27.18 -20.70 -12.30
N TRP A 274 -26.80 -19.74 -13.14
CA TRP A 274 -26.46 -20.00 -14.54
C TRP A 274 -25.25 -20.93 -14.65
N GLU A 275 -24.16 -20.62 -13.93
CA GLU A 275 -22.94 -21.45 -13.93
C GLU A 275 -23.19 -22.85 -13.34
N LEU A 276 -24.14 -23.00 -12.41
CA LEU A 276 -24.59 -24.30 -11.90
C LEU A 276 -25.44 -25.11 -12.89
N GLY A 277 -25.80 -24.55 -14.05
CA GLY A 277 -26.70 -25.17 -15.03
C GLY A 277 -28.17 -25.12 -14.63
N GLU A 278 -28.53 -24.35 -13.60
CA GLU A 278 -29.89 -24.17 -13.10
C GLU A 278 -30.62 -23.08 -13.91
N THR A 279 -30.67 -23.25 -15.24
CA THR A 279 -31.09 -22.23 -16.21
C THR A 279 -32.43 -21.58 -15.90
N TYR A 280 -33.44 -22.33 -15.47
CA TYR A 280 -34.76 -21.77 -15.13
C TYR A 280 -34.69 -20.82 -13.93
N LYS A 281 -33.88 -21.14 -12.91
CA LYS A 281 -33.68 -20.27 -11.74
C LYS A 281 -32.87 -19.04 -12.13
N ALA A 282 -31.83 -19.21 -12.95
CA ALA A 282 -31.03 -18.11 -13.48
C ALA A 282 -31.91 -17.09 -14.21
N ILE A 283 -32.76 -17.53 -15.14
CA ILE A 283 -33.70 -16.66 -15.87
C ILE A 283 -34.66 -15.96 -14.90
N ALA A 284 -35.25 -16.68 -13.94
CA ALA A 284 -36.20 -16.09 -12.99
C ALA A 284 -35.56 -14.98 -12.14
N TRP A 285 -34.34 -15.20 -11.64
CA TRP A 285 -33.62 -14.18 -10.87
C TRP A 285 -33.13 -13.03 -11.75
N GLN A 286 -32.73 -13.29 -12.98
CA GLN A 286 -32.33 -12.25 -13.93
C GLN A 286 -33.52 -11.38 -14.35
N GLN A 287 -34.70 -11.96 -14.54
CA GLN A 287 -35.95 -11.21 -14.77
C GLN A 287 -36.23 -10.27 -13.60
N LYS A 288 -36.08 -10.77 -12.36
CA LYS A 288 -36.21 -9.92 -11.17
C LYS A 288 -35.16 -8.81 -11.14
N ALA A 289 -33.91 -9.09 -11.51
CA ALA A 289 -32.86 -8.07 -11.59
C ALA A 289 -33.24 -6.92 -12.54
N VAL A 290 -33.86 -7.23 -13.69
CA VAL A 290 -34.35 -6.23 -14.65
C VAL A 290 -35.41 -5.30 -14.04
N GLU A 291 -36.27 -5.79 -13.14
CA GLU A 291 -37.31 -4.97 -12.48
C GLU A 291 -36.73 -3.81 -11.66
N PHE A 292 -35.50 -3.96 -11.14
CA PHE A 292 -34.83 -2.98 -10.29
C PHE A 292 -33.67 -2.25 -11.00
N ALA A 293 -33.40 -2.57 -12.27
CA ALA A 293 -32.25 -2.03 -12.99
C ALA A 293 -32.61 -0.77 -13.78
N GLU A 294 -31.74 0.24 -13.73
CA GLU A 294 -31.90 1.49 -14.47
C GLU A 294 -30.61 1.86 -15.23
N GLY A 295 -30.74 2.72 -16.25
CA GLY A 295 -29.62 3.23 -17.05
C GLY A 295 -28.81 2.14 -17.76
N ASP A 296 -27.52 2.39 -17.96
CA ASP A 296 -26.60 1.48 -18.68
C ASP A 296 -26.52 0.08 -18.02
N MET A 297 -26.68 0.01 -16.70
CA MET A 297 -26.74 -1.25 -15.97
C MET A 297 -27.97 -2.07 -16.38
N GLY A 298 -29.14 -1.41 -16.51
CA GLY A 298 -30.36 -2.06 -16.98
C GLY A 298 -30.22 -2.64 -18.39
N GLU A 299 -29.51 -1.95 -19.29
CA GLU A 299 -29.23 -2.47 -20.63
C GLU A 299 -28.38 -3.75 -20.57
N SER A 300 -27.33 -3.76 -19.75
CA SER A 300 -26.46 -4.93 -19.56
C SER A 300 -27.21 -6.12 -18.96
N ILE A 301 -27.96 -5.91 -17.86
CA ILE A 301 -28.73 -6.96 -17.18
C ILE A 301 -29.80 -7.54 -18.11
N THR A 302 -30.46 -6.70 -18.91
CA THR A 302 -31.45 -7.13 -19.93
C THR A 302 -30.80 -7.94 -21.05
N ALA A 303 -29.58 -7.57 -21.48
CA ALA A 303 -28.84 -8.32 -22.48
C ALA A 303 -28.46 -9.72 -21.97
N THR A 304 -28.00 -9.83 -20.72
CA THR A 304 -27.73 -11.11 -20.04
C THR A 304 -28.98 -11.99 -19.96
N LEU A 305 -30.14 -11.42 -19.61
CA LEU A 305 -31.42 -12.15 -19.61
C LEU A 305 -31.72 -12.76 -20.98
N LYS A 306 -31.59 -11.96 -22.04
CA LYS A 306 -31.82 -12.44 -23.40
C LYS A 306 -30.86 -13.55 -23.80
N GLN A 307 -29.60 -13.49 -23.34
CA GLN A 307 -28.63 -14.57 -23.56
C GLN A 307 -29.09 -15.87 -22.90
N TYR A 308 -29.53 -15.81 -21.64
CA TYR A 308 -30.02 -16.99 -20.92
C TYR A 308 -31.27 -17.60 -21.59
N GLU A 309 -32.24 -16.77 -21.97
CA GLU A 309 -33.46 -17.20 -22.67
C GLU A 309 -33.16 -17.83 -24.04
N THR A 310 -32.23 -17.24 -24.80
CA THR A 310 -31.83 -17.76 -26.13
C THR A 310 -31.16 -19.12 -26.00
N SER A 311 -30.27 -19.28 -25.02
CA SER A 311 -29.59 -20.54 -24.78
C SER A 311 -30.58 -21.64 -24.35
N LEU A 312 -31.57 -21.34 -23.51
CA LEU A 312 -32.62 -22.30 -23.14
C LEU A 312 -33.41 -22.78 -24.37
N ALA A 313 -33.79 -21.87 -25.27
CA ALA A 313 -34.53 -22.23 -26.49
C ALA A 313 -33.73 -23.17 -27.41
N SER A 314 -32.41 -22.99 -27.50
CA SER A 314 -31.55 -23.85 -28.33
C SER A 314 -31.42 -25.28 -27.82
N VAL A 315 -31.59 -25.52 -26.51
CA VAL A 315 -31.53 -26.87 -25.91
C VAL A 315 -32.85 -27.63 -26.09
N THR A 316 -33.97 -26.91 -26.27
CA THR A 316 -35.30 -27.53 -26.45
C THR A 316 -35.62 -27.95 -27.89
N ASP A 317 -34.83 -27.49 -28.86
CA ASP A 317 -35.00 -27.77 -30.30
C ASP A 317 -34.16 -28.98 -30.79
N ASP A 318 -33.27 -29.53 -29.95
CA ASP A 318 -32.46 -30.76 -30.19
C ASP A 318 -33.10 -32.01 -29.53
#